data_AF-A0A2J6TA71-F1
#
_entry.id   AF-A0A2J6TA71-F1
#
_cell.length_a   1.000
_cell.length_b   1.000
_cell.length_c   1.000
_cell.angle_alpha   90.00
_cell.angle_beta   90.00
_cell.angle_gamma   90.00
#
_symmetry.space_group_name_H-M   'P 1'
#
loop_
_entity.id
_entity.type
_entity.pdbx_description
1 polymer ?
#
loop_
_entity_poly.entity_id
_entity_poly.type
_entity_poly.pdbx_seq_one_letter_code
_entity_poly.pdbx_strand_id
1 'polypeptide(L)'
;MDCKLKSIHLSLPASATECRSDELHASPIPAQVGPRKFYLDEVKKGNLIVPPPLISCSEFVPRKLVELLMRKKKDSALGIKFVANRNDEITDMEGAMHTFVTPVIGRCEMVGDYRFNRGHGVTVFGDVDSKDGKSNVRLTRSVVLSASIQMDFEGHRVLLRVCRLDGKRVVGVDRGSDDWPIISREDKQNDGLRNTYDEFLRNYMVFHLMSEKSLPGRKEVKEYMDTEATVGFLDSVILGSGDAKEEMVDKFSELYNHDIVSLELLFNVALHQVRNEFSALEALCPQGYVYTYDPASIFASQIGAEILNRLMLAAVKYLSGKNQFQNMRIVGLNDYADRGIIRLAKVALEKQTKVRVVSKTALFSRVDGKYDTGDFPEAQGSALVIHNNSDGFGQNIETEGPFGSLDGAIGSKCSAAGSLERNRPDLLDFVF
;
A
#
# COMPACT_ATOMS: atom_id res chain seq x y z
N MET A 1 -1.72 -13.97 -15.95
CA MET A 1 -1.50 -12.59 -15.45
C MET A 1 -0.41 -11.95 -16.29
N ASP A 2 -0.67 -10.78 -16.86
CA ASP A 2 0.36 -9.97 -17.51
C ASP A 2 1.35 -9.45 -16.45
N CYS A 3 2.64 -9.61 -16.70
CA CYS A 3 3.71 -9.21 -15.78
C CYS A 3 4.29 -7.82 -16.10
N LYS A 4 3.77 -7.16 -17.15
CA LYS A 4 4.18 -5.81 -17.51
C LYS A 4 3.60 -4.78 -16.55
N LEU A 5 4.37 -3.73 -16.28
CA LEU A 5 3.81 -2.51 -15.70
C LEU A 5 2.70 -1.98 -16.61
N LYS A 6 1.63 -1.48 -15.98
CA LYS A 6 0.46 -0.99 -16.70
C LYS A 6 0.81 0.32 -17.40
N SER A 7 0.42 0.45 -18.66
CA SER A 7 0.49 1.72 -19.37
C SER A 7 -0.72 2.56 -19.02
N ILE A 8 -0.50 3.80 -18.59
CA ILE A 8 -1.60 4.74 -18.31
C ILE A 8 -1.94 5.49 -19.58
N HIS A 9 -3.17 5.30 -20.05
CA HIS A 9 -3.71 6.01 -21.23
C HIS A 9 -4.58 7.21 -20.85
N LEU A 10 -4.77 7.46 -19.55
CA LEU A 10 -5.49 8.61 -19.02
C LEU A 10 -4.55 9.82 -18.94
N SER A 11 -5.10 11.02 -19.21
CA SER A 11 -4.42 12.27 -18.89
C SER A 11 -4.18 12.34 -17.39
N LEU A 12 -2.92 12.38 -16.96
CA LEU A 12 -2.59 12.43 -15.54
C LEU A 12 -3.04 13.75 -14.90
N PRO A 13 -3.25 13.80 -13.57
CA PRO A 13 -3.52 15.04 -12.86
C PRO A 13 -2.41 16.06 -13.14
N ALA A 14 -2.77 17.28 -13.57
CA ALA A 14 -1.80 18.29 -14.02
C ALA A 14 -0.69 18.61 -13.00
N SER A 15 -0.97 18.48 -11.70
CA SER A 15 -0.02 18.75 -10.61
C SER A 15 0.87 17.56 -10.20
N ALA A 16 0.73 16.39 -10.84
CA ALA A 16 1.49 15.18 -10.46
C ALA A 16 2.97 15.23 -10.87
N THR A 17 3.30 15.94 -11.94
CA THR A 17 4.62 15.85 -12.62
C THR A 17 5.66 16.86 -12.14
N GLU A 18 5.28 17.79 -11.26
CA GLU A 18 6.17 18.85 -10.73
C GLU A 18 6.61 18.60 -9.27
N CYS A 19 6.51 17.36 -8.78
CA CYS A 19 6.82 17.04 -7.39
C CYS A 19 8.34 16.86 -7.18
N ARG A 20 8.99 17.84 -6.56
CA ARG A 20 10.38 17.76 -6.12
C ARG A 20 10.44 17.76 -4.60
N SER A 21 11.16 16.80 -4.03
CA SER A 21 11.22 16.63 -2.58
C SER A 21 12.57 17.00 -1.99
N ASP A 22 13.47 17.64 -2.73
CA ASP A 22 14.79 18.07 -2.24
C ASP A 22 14.77 19.44 -1.55
N GLU A 23 13.69 20.20 -1.66
CA GLU A 23 13.55 21.56 -1.11
C GLU A 23 12.38 21.70 -0.14
N LEU A 24 12.44 22.75 0.70
CA LEU A 24 11.35 23.20 1.55
C LEU A 24 10.81 24.53 1.03
N HIS A 25 9.49 24.71 1.13
CA HIS A 25 8.82 25.95 0.70
C HIS A 25 7.74 26.37 1.68
N ALA A 26 7.39 27.66 1.62
CA ALA A 26 6.29 28.22 2.41
C ALA A 26 4.95 27.68 1.92
N SER A 27 4.13 27.19 2.85
CA SER A 27 2.77 26.71 2.57
C SER A 27 1.72 27.81 2.79
N PRO A 28 0.47 27.61 2.36
CA PRO A 28 -0.63 28.51 2.72
C PRO A 28 -1.16 28.28 4.15
N ILE A 29 -0.61 27.32 4.91
CA ILE A 29 -1.11 26.93 6.23
C ILE A 29 -0.60 27.92 7.28
N PRO A 30 -1.47 28.66 7.99
CA PRO A 30 -1.03 29.51 9.09
C PRO A 30 -0.43 28.68 10.24
N ALA A 31 0.62 29.19 10.90
CA ALA A 31 1.35 28.47 11.94
C ALA A 31 0.44 27.93 13.06
N GLN A 32 -0.58 28.68 13.46
CA GLN A 32 -1.52 28.33 14.53
C GLN A 32 -2.60 27.31 14.14
N VAL A 33 -2.70 26.93 12.86
CA VAL A 33 -3.75 26.04 12.35
C VAL A 33 -3.21 24.62 12.13
N GLY A 34 -4.00 23.62 12.53
CA GLY A 34 -3.69 22.21 12.25
C GLY A 34 -3.74 21.92 10.74
N PRO A 35 -2.69 21.32 10.14
CA PRO A 35 -2.62 21.10 8.69
C PRO A 35 -3.83 20.38 8.12
N ARG A 36 -4.24 19.25 8.72
CA ARG A 36 -5.41 18.50 8.26
C ARG A 36 -6.68 19.35 8.22
N LYS A 37 -6.98 20.04 9.32
CA LYS A 37 -8.17 20.88 9.44
C LYS A 37 -8.17 21.95 8.35
N PHE A 38 -7.02 22.61 8.15
CA PHE A 38 -6.86 23.58 7.06
C PHE A 38 -7.21 22.99 5.69
N TYR A 39 -6.60 21.86 5.31
CA TYR A 39 -6.84 21.26 4.01
C TYR A 39 -8.28 20.79 3.83
N LEU A 40 -8.87 20.11 4.83
CA LEU A 40 -10.26 19.67 4.75
C LEU A 40 -11.24 20.86 4.66
N ASP A 41 -11.04 21.90 5.46
CA ASP A 41 -11.93 23.07 5.47
C ASP A 41 -11.81 23.87 4.17
N GLU A 42 -10.60 24.11 3.66
CA GLU A 42 -10.39 24.91 2.45
C GLU A 42 -10.76 24.18 1.16
N VAL A 43 -10.58 22.86 1.10
CA VAL A 43 -11.09 22.03 -0.01
C VAL A 43 -12.61 22.04 -0.03
N LYS A 44 -13.27 21.84 1.12
CA LYS A 44 -14.75 21.88 1.22
C LYS A 44 -15.34 23.23 0.84
N LYS A 45 -14.63 24.33 1.10
CA LYS A 45 -15.04 25.69 0.69
C LYS A 45 -14.73 25.98 -0.79
N GLY A 46 -13.97 25.14 -1.48
CA GLY A 46 -13.49 25.38 -2.84
C GLY A 46 -12.39 26.44 -2.95
N ASN A 47 -11.77 26.83 -1.83
CA ASN A 47 -10.69 27.82 -1.78
C ASN A 47 -9.32 27.21 -2.14
N LEU A 48 -9.21 25.90 -2.07
CA LEU A 48 -7.99 25.16 -2.37
C LEU A 48 -8.32 23.91 -3.19
N ILE A 49 -7.57 23.73 -4.28
CA ILE A 49 -7.66 22.53 -5.12
C ILE A 49 -6.47 21.63 -4.77
N VAL A 50 -6.77 20.43 -4.27
CA VAL A 50 -5.77 19.37 -4.03
C VAL A 50 -5.92 18.30 -5.10
N PRO A 51 -4.83 17.67 -5.57
CA PRO A 51 -4.92 16.64 -6.60
C PRO A 51 -5.79 15.47 -6.17
N PRO A 52 -6.62 14.90 -7.05
CA PRO A 52 -7.21 13.59 -6.83
C PRO A 52 -6.14 12.50 -6.89
N PRO A 53 -6.36 11.35 -6.23
CA PRO A 53 -5.46 10.21 -6.34
C PRO A 53 -5.55 9.59 -7.73
N LEU A 54 -4.43 9.04 -8.19
CA LEU A 54 -4.41 8.03 -9.24
C LEU A 54 -4.60 6.66 -8.56
N ILE A 55 -5.67 5.95 -8.91
CA ILE A 55 -6.01 4.66 -8.32
C ILE A 55 -5.62 3.56 -9.30
N SER A 56 -4.56 2.81 -8.99
CA SER A 56 -4.21 1.60 -9.75
C SER A 56 -4.86 0.38 -9.13
N CYS A 57 -5.62 -0.39 -9.89
CA CYS A 57 -6.28 -1.60 -9.40
C CYS A 57 -6.01 -2.80 -10.29
N SER A 58 -5.89 -3.99 -9.69
CA SER A 58 -5.72 -5.23 -10.47
C SER A 58 -6.88 -5.44 -11.43
N GLU A 59 -6.64 -6.03 -12.60
CA GLU A 59 -7.61 -6.09 -13.70
C GLU A 59 -8.89 -6.86 -13.34
N PHE A 60 -8.80 -7.76 -12.36
CA PHE A 60 -9.93 -8.52 -11.86
C PHE A 60 -10.74 -7.76 -10.80
N VAL A 61 -10.34 -6.57 -10.34
CA VAL A 61 -11.13 -5.80 -9.37
C VAL A 61 -12.15 -4.95 -10.12
N PRO A 62 -13.45 -5.20 -10.00
CA PRO A 62 -14.41 -4.46 -10.82
C PRO A 62 -14.57 -3.02 -10.34
N ARG A 63 -14.87 -2.10 -11.27
CA ARG A 63 -14.98 -0.66 -10.96
C ARG A 63 -16.00 -0.36 -9.86
N LYS A 64 -17.13 -1.09 -9.82
CA LYS A 64 -18.14 -0.95 -8.74
C LYS A 64 -17.55 -1.26 -7.36
N LEU A 65 -16.68 -2.25 -7.28
CA LEU A 65 -16.01 -2.61 -6.04
C LEU A 65 -14.95 -1.57 -5.67
N VAL A 66 -14.18 -1.05 -6.64
CA VAL A 66 -13.26 0.08 -6.40
C VAL A 66 -14.00 1.28 -5.82
N GLU A 67 -15.14 1.66 -6.41
CA GLU A 67 -15.98 2.75 -5.89
C GLU A 67 -16.45 2.50 -4.46
N LEU A 68 -16.97 1.30 -4.17
CA LEU A 68 -17.40 0.92 -2.83
C LEU A 68 -16.25 1.08 -1.82
N LEU A 69 -15.09 0.49 -2.12
CA LEU A 69 -13.94 0.45 -1.23
C LEU A 69 -13.36 1.84 -0.95
N MET A 70 -13.37 2.73 -1.95
CA MET A 70 -12.87 4.10 -1.81
C MET A 70 -13.85 5.05 -1.11
N ARG A 71 -15.16 4.75 -1.09
CA ARG A 71 -16.18 5.67 -0.54
C ARG A 71 -16.79 5.24 0.80
N LYS A 72 -16.89 3.94 1.06
CA LYS A 72 -17.75 3.39 2.13
C LYS A 72 -17.02 2.88 3.36
N LYS A 73 -15.77 3.29 3.56
CA LYS A 73 -14.99 2.81 4.69
C LYS A 73 -15.43 3.45 6.02
N LYS A 74 -15.33 2.69 7.11
CA LYS A 74 -15.54 3.14 8.49
C LYS A 74 -14.43 4.08 8.97
N ASP A 75 -14.74 4.95 9.93
CA ASP A 75 -13.84 5.99 10.45
C ASP A 75 -12.76 5.50 11.44
N SER A 76 -12.56 4.18 11.61
CA SER A 76 -11.63 3.59 12.59
C SER A 76 -10.70 2.52 12.02
N ALA A 77 -9.39 2.59 12.34
CA ALA A 77 -8.43 1.48 12.28
C ALA A 77 -8.67 0.49 13.42
N LEU A 78 -9.57 -0.44 13.20
CA LEU A 78 -9.48 -1.72 13.90
C LEU A 78 -9.34 -2.78 12.81
N GLY A 79 -8.42 -3.74 12.97
CA GLY A 79 -8.19 -4.88 12.06
C GLY A 79 -9.42 -5.75 11.78
N ILE A 80 -10.55 -5.45 12.41
CA ILE A 80 -11.87 -6.00 12.11
C ILE A 80 -12.55 -5.09 11.09
N LYS A 81 -12.71 -5.52 9.83
CA LYS A 81 -13.34 -4.66 8.80
C LYS A 81 -14.85 -4.60 8.98
N PHE A 82 -15.43 -5.70 9.43
CA PHE A 82 -16.87 -5.82 9.66
C PHE A 82 -17.22 -6.21 11.11
N VAL A 83 -18.09 -5.42 11.73
CA VAL A 83 -18.71 -5.71 13.02
C VAL A 83 -20.24 -5.75 12.86
N ALA A 84 -20.82 -6.90 13.14
CA ALA A 84 -22.27 -7.07 13.12
C ALA A 84 -22.97 -6.05 14.03
N ASN A 85 -24.11 -5.54 13.57
CA ASN A 85 -24.94 -4.54 14.25
C ASN A 85 -24.26 -3.16 14.42
N ARG A 86 -23.20 -2.87 13.67
CA ARG A 86 -22.57 -1.53 13.62
C ARG A 86 -22.80 -0.78 12.31
N ASN A 87 -23.67 -1.31 11.44
CA ASN A 87 -23.97 -0.75 10.12
C ASN A 87 -22.73 -0.60 9.22
N ASP A 88 -21.71 -1.45 9.43
CA ASP A 88 -20.52 -1.45 8.58
C ASP A 88 -20.88 -1.83 7.14
N GLU A 89 -20.35 -1.07 6.18
CA GLU A 89 -20.61 -1.22 4.75
C GLU A 89 -19.57 -2.07 4.02
N ILE A 90 -18.44 -2.42 4.67
CA ILE A 90 -17.35 -3.21 4.10
C ILE A 90 -17.23 -4.54 4.85
N THR A 91 -17.33 -5.66 4.15
CA THR A 91 -17.09 -6.99 4.74
C THR A 91 -15.59 -7.29 4.88
N ASP A 92 -15.23 -8.33 5.65
CA ASP A 92 -13.82 -8.73 5.78
C ASP A 92 -13.23 -9.22 4.43
N MET A 93 -14.02 -9.83 3.55
CA MET A 93 -13.56 -10.25 2.20
C MET A 93 -13.50 -9.09 1.20
N GLU A 94 -14.39 -8.11 1.29
CA GLU A 94 -14.21 -6.84 0.56
C GLU A 94 -12.93 -6.14 1.04
N GLY A 95 -12.65 -6.20 2.34
CA GLY A 95 -11.40 -5.72 2.91
C GLY A 95 -10.17 -6.43 2.34
N ALA A 96 -10.24 -7.74 2.09
CA ALA A 96 -9.18 -8.48 1.42
C ALA A 96 -8.99 -8.03 -0.04
N MET A 97 -10.09 -7.80 -0.78
CA MET A 97 -10.04 -7.30 -2.16
C MET A 97 -9.40 -5.92 -2.29
N HIS A 98 -9.41 -5.12 -1.23
CA HIS A 98 -8.79 -3.80 -1.24
C HIS A 98 -7.26 -3.81 -1.29
N THR A 99 -6.64 -4.94 -0.95
CA THR A 99 -5.21 -5.20 -1.17
C THR A 99 -4.82 -5.01 -2.65
N PHE A 100 -5.78 -5.11 -3.56
CA PHE A 100 -5.59 -4.98 -5.00
C PHE A 100 -5.93 -3.59 -5.55
N VAL A 101 -6.15 -2.61 -4.68
CA VAL A 101 -6.46 -1.21 -5.05
C VAL A 101 -5.44 -0.30 -4.36
N THR A 102 -4.64 0.42 -5.15
CA THR A 102 -3.56 1.27 -4.66
C THR A 102 -3.80 2.72 -5.09
N PRO A 103 -4.28 3.58 -4.17
CA PRO A 103 -4.36 5.02 -4.39
C PRO A 103 -2.98 5.66 -4.24
N VAL A 104 -2.55 6.43 -5.24
CA VAL A 104 -1.30 7.20 -5.20
C VAL A 104 -1.59 8.66 -5.47
N ILE A 105 -1.18 9.53 -4.56
CA ILE A 105 -1.33 10.98 -4.70
C ILE A 105 -0.02 11.52 -5.25
N GLY A 106 -0.05 12.03 -6.48
CA GLY A 106 1.14 12.52 -7.18
C GLY A 106 1.80 13.74 -6.55
N ARG A 107 1.08 14.49 -5.70
CA ARG A 107 1.65 15.59 -4.93
C ARG A 107 0.89 15.83 -3.64
N CYS A 108 1.62 15.77 -2.54
CA CYS A 108 1.17 16.05 -1.19
C CYS A 108 2.09 17.08 -0.54
N GLU A 109 1.52 18.02 0.20
CA GLU A 109 2.29 19.00 0.97
C GLU A 109 2.37 18.53 2.42
N MET A 110 3.57 18.15 2.87
CA MET A 110 3.81 17.60 4.20
C MET A 110 4.62 18.60 5.05
N VAL A 111 4.16 18.90 6.28
CA VAL A 111 4.79 19.93 7.15
C VAL A 111 6.02 19.43 7.93
N GLY A 112 6.48 18.22 7.64
CA GLY A 112 7.62 17.59 8.28
C GLY A 112 7.91 16.22 7.67
N ASP A 113 9.05 15.63 8.02
CA ASP A 113 9.42 14.29 7.57
C ASP A 113 8.87 13.23 8.54
N TYR A 114 8.30 12.14 8.01
CA TYR A 114 7.85 11.02 8.83
C TYR A 114 9.01 10.35 9.57
N ARG A 115 8.80 10.01 10.83
CA ARG A 115 9.76 9.29 11.65
C ARG A 115 9.07 8.30 12.59
N PHE A 116 9.63 7.11 12.71
CA PHE A 116 9.32 6.19 13.79
C PHE A 116 10.31 6.40 14.95
N ASN A 117 9.82 6.74 16.14
CA ASN A 117 10.61 6.81 17.36
C ASN A 117 9.75 6.44 18.57
N ARG A 118 9.77 5.16 18.95
CA ARG A 118 8.86 4.58 19.97
C ARG A 118 7.37 4.84 19.67
N GLY A 119 7.04 5.07 18.41
CA GLY A 119 5.72 5.46 17.91
C GLY A 119 5.80 6.20 16.58
N HIS A 120 4.67 6.30 15.87
CA HIS A 120 4.54 7.07 14.64
C HIS A 120 4.53 8.57 14.95
N GLY A 121 5.30 9.36 14.18
CA GLY A 121 5.35 10.81 14.32
C GLY A 121 5.93 11.50 13.10
N VAL A 122 5.99 12.83 13.17
CA VAL A 122 6.50 13.70 12.11
C VAL A 122 7.43 14.75 12.73
N THR A 123 8.66 14.85 12.24
CA THR A 123 9.60 15.91 12.60
C THR A 123 9.27 17.16 11.79
N VAL A 124 8.61 18.14 12.41
CA VAL A 124 8.14 19.36 11.73
C VAL A 124 9.30 20.23 11.23
N PHE A 125 9.11 20.89 10.09
CA PHE A 125 10.15 21.74 9.49
C PHE A 125 10.30 23.10 10.16
N GLY A 126 9.23 23.61 10.76
CA GLY A 126 9.17 24.94 11.37
C GLY A 126 8.24 25.88 10.60
N ASP A 127 8.32 27.17 10.92
CA ASP A 127 7.48 28.23 10.37
C ASP A 127 8.38 29.31 9.74
N VAL A 128 7.84 30.05 8.76
CA VAL A 128 8.49 31.18 8.09
C VAL A 128 7.52 32.35 7.94
N ASP A 129 8.05 33.55 7.78
CA ASP A 129 7.22 34.73 7.49
C ASP A 129 6.47 34.54 6.17
N SER A 130 5.19 34.89 6.17
CA SER A 130 4.38 34.91 4.96
C SER A 130 4.90 35.97 3.99
N LYS A 131 4.60 35.81 2.68
CA LYS A 131 5.05 36.76 1.65
C LYS A 131 4.60 38.20 1.89
N ASP A 132 3.51 38.41 2.63
CA ASP A 132 3.00 39.73 3.02
C ASP A 132 3.59 40.25 4.35
N GLY A 133 4.44 39.48 5.02
CA GLY A 133 5.13 39.83 6.27
C GLY A 133 4.22 40.00 7.49
N LYS A 134 2.94 39.61 7.38
CA LYS A 134 1.92 39.87 8.41
C LYS A 134 1.66 38.67 9.32
N SER A 135 2.12 37.48 8.94
CA SER A 135 1.85 36.23 9.65
C SER A 135 2.95 35.21 9.45
N ASN A 136 2.95 34.15 10.25
CA ASN A 136 3.84 33.02 10.04
C ASN A 136 3.05 31.88 9.39
N VAL A 137 3.67 31.24 8.40
CA VAL A 137 3.14 30.06 7.71
C VAL A 137 4.05 28.86 7.90
N ARG A 138 3.48 27.66 7.79
CA ARG A 138 4.23 26.41 7.94
C ARG A 138 5.17 26.20 6.75
N LEU A 139 6.37 25.71 6.99
CA LEU A 139 7.21 25.11 5.95
C LEU A 139 6.69 23.72 5.58
N THR A 140 6.73 23.41 4.29
CA THR A 140 6.33 22.10 3.74
C THR A 140 7.36 21.58 2.77
N ARG A 141 7.32 20.27 2.55
CA ARG A 141 7.97 19.55 1.45
C ARG A 141 6.89 18.92 0.59
N SER A 142 7.04 19.01 -0.73
CA SER A 142 6.19 18.25 -1.64
C SER A 142 6.66 16.80 -1.64
N VAL A 143 5.75 15.85 -1.48
CA VAL A 143 6.00 14.40 -1.48
C VAL A 143 4.96 13.68 -2.33
N VAL A 144 5.25 12.45 -2.73
CA VAL A 144 4.26 11.52 -3.29
C VAL A 144 3.79 10.61 -2.15
N LEU A 145 2.48 10.38 -2.03
CA LEU A 145 1.96 9.45 -1.05
C LEU A 145 1.39 8.23 -1.79
N SER A 146 1.94 7.06 -1.51
CA SER A 146 1.30 5.79 -1.86
C SER A 146 0.51 5.31 -0.66
N ALA A 147 -0.82 5.23 -0.80
CA ALA A 147 -1.73 4.68 0.20
C ALA A 147 -1.94 3.17 -0.03
N SER A 148 -0.85 2.45 -0.31
CA SER A 148 -0.86 1.01 -0.54
C SER A 148 -1.40 0.26 0.68
N ILE A 149 -2.25 -0.73 0.41
CA ILE A 149 -2.98 -1.45 1.45
C ILE A 149 -2.26 -2.75 1.70
N GLN A 150 -1.70 -2.88 2.90
CA GLN A 150 -0.90 -4.05 3.24
C GLN A 150 -1.76 -5.30 3.35
N MET A 151 -1.10 -6.43 3.15
CA MET A 151 -1.67 -7.75 3.40
C MET A 151 -2.07 -7.87 4.88
N ASP A 152 -3.38 -7.89 5.15
CA ASP A 152 -3.90 -7.85 6.52
C ASP A 152 -3.95 -9.25 7.16
N PHE A 153 -2.94 -9.53 7.99
CA PHE A 153 -2.86 -10.66 8.91
C PHE A 153 -2.92 -10.21 10.37
N GLU A 154 -3.58 -9.10 10.70
CA GLU A 154 -3.79 -8.72 12.10
C GLU A 154 -4.65 -9.79 12.82
N GLY A 155 -5.57 -10.42 12.08
CA GLY A 155 -6.39 -11.54 12.55
C GLY A 155 -6.68 -12.59 11.48
N HIS A 156 -7.66 -13.45 11.75
CA HIS A 156 -7.98 -14.61 10.89
C HIS A 156 -9.05 -14.35 9.82
N ARG A 157 -9.58 -13.12 9.75
CA ARG A 157 -10.82 -12.84 9.01
C ARG A 157 -10.60 -12.29 7.61
N VAL A 158 -9.49 -11.61 7.37
CA VAL A 158 -9.19 -10.93 6.09
C VAL A 158 -8.30 -11.84 5.24
N LEU A 159 -7.02 -11.50 5.03
CA LEU A 159 -6.22 -12.20 4.02
C LEU A 159 -5.90 -13.64 4.43
N LEU A 160 -5.76 -13.92 5.73
CA LEU A 160 -5.58 -15.28 6.23
C LEU A 160 -6.71 -16.23 5.80
N ARG A 161 -7.97 -15.75 5.81
CA ARG A 161 -9.11 -16.57 5.36
C ARG A 161 -9.04 -16.87 3.87
N VAL A 162 -8.42 -16.01 3.06
CA VAL A 162 -8.27 -16.22 1.62
C VAL A 162 -7.21 -17.29 1.34
N CYS A 163 -6.04 -17.20 1.98
CA CYS A 163 -4.88 -18.04 1.65
C CYS A 163 -4.81 -19.36 2.42
N ARG A 164 -5.51 -19.50 3.55
CA ARG A 164 -5.44 -20.72 4.37
C ARG A 164 -6.17 -21.91 3.73
N LEU A 165 -5.63 -23.10 3.96
CA LEU A 165 -6.24 -24.36 3.57
C LEU A 165 -7.32 -24.74 4.59
N ASP A 166 -8.57 -24.84 4.15
CA ASP A 166 -9.68 -25.32 4.98
C ASP A 166 -9.91 -26.83 4.81
N GLY A 167 -10.92 -27.38 5.50
CA GLY A 167 -11.24 -28.80 5.43
C GLY A 167 -11.66 -29.31 4.04
N LYS A 168 -12.04 -28.41 3.12
CA LYS A 168 -12.43 -28.71 1.74
C LYS A 168 -11.65 -27.84 0.77
N ARG A 169 -11.47 -28.34 -0.45
CA ARG A 169 -10.99 -27.58 -1.59
C ARG A 169 -11.88 -26.37 -1.86
N VAL A 170 -11.27 -25.24 -2.13
CA VAL A 170 -11.94 -24.02 -2.60
C VAL A 170 -11.76 -23.96 -4.11
N VAL A 171 -12.87 -23.98 -4.84
CA VAL A 171 -12.84 -23.93 -6.32
C VAL A 171 -13.10 -22.49 -6.75
N GLY A 172 -12.16 -21.94 -7.51
CA GLY A 172 -12.27 -20.59 -8.00
C GLY A 172 -13.37 -20.43 -9.04
N VAL A 173 -14.04 -19.28 -9.02
CA VAL A 173 -15.13 -18.95 -9.96
C VAL A 173 -14.93 -17.55 -10.50
N ASP A 174 -14.85 -17.42 -11.83
CA ASP A 174 -14.92 -16.12 -12.51
C ASP A 174 -16.37 -15.81 -12.89
N ARG A 175 -16.81 -14.58 -12.64
CA ARG A 175 -18.14 -14.09 -13.03
C ARG A 175 -18.08 -12.87 -13.96
N GLY A 176 -16.89 -12.45 -14.39
CA GLY A 176 -16.70 -11.22 -15.14
C GLY A 176 -17.00 -9.96 -14.32
N SER A 177 -16.74 -8.79 -14.90
CA SER A 177 -16.85 -7.48 -14.25
C SER A 177 -18.24 -6.83 -14.30
N ASP A 178 -19.07 -7.23 -15.25
CA ASP A 178 -20.22 -6.41 -15.69
C ASP A 178 -21.45 -6.55 -14.77
N ASP A 179 -21.60 -7.70 -14.09
CA ASP A 179 -22.65 -7.97 -13.11
C ASP A 179 -22.07 -8.31 -11.73
N TRP A 180 -21.11 -7.50 -11.27
CA TRP A 180 -20.51 -7.71 -9.95
C TRP A 180 -21.54 -7.49 -8.83
N PRO A 181 -21.91 -8.53 -8.05
CA PRO A 181 -22.93 -8.41 -7.03
C PRO A 181 -22.35 -7.71 -5.81
N ILE A 182 -22.86 -6.53 -5.47
CA ILE A 182 -22.58 -5.90 -4.16
C ILE A 182 -23.89 -5.97 -3.38
N ILE A 183 -23.90 -6.76 -2.31
CA ILE A 183 -25.08 -6.86 -1.44
C ILE A 183 -25.26 -5.57 -0.64
N SER A 184 -26.50 -5.25 -0.25
CA SER A 184 -26.80 -4.02 0.48
C SER A 184 -26.15 -4.00 1.86
N ARG A 185 -26.03 -2.81 2.46
CA ARG A 185 -25.54 -2.65 3.83
C ARG A 185 -26.37 -3.49 4.81
N GLU A 186 -27.69 -3.51 4.61
CA GLU A 186 -28.65 -4.25 5.42
C GLU A 186 -28.43 -5.77 5.26
N ASP A 187 -28.22 -6.25 4.03
CA ASP A 187 -27.94 -7.67 3.78
C ASP A 187 -26.59 -8.12 4.36
N LYS A 188 -25.59 -7.24 4.44
CA LYS A 188 -24.31 -7.54 5.11
C LYS A 188 -24.50 -7.81 6.61
N GLN A 189 -25.53 -7.25 7.24
CA GLN A 189 -25.86 -7.53 8.64
C GLN A 189 -26.51 -8.92 8.82
N ASN A 190 -27.00 -9.54 7.75
CA ASN A 190 -27.49 -10.93 7.78
C ASN A 190 -26.32 -11.90 7.58
N ASP A 191 -26.02 -12.71 8.60
CA ASP A 191 -24.90 -13.65 8.57
C ASP A 191 -24.95 -14.64 7.40
N GLY A 192 -26.12 -15.15 7.02
CA GLY A 192 -26.27 -16.10 5.92
C GLY A 192 -25.97 -15.47 4.56
N LEU A 193 -26.51 -14.29 4.31
CA LEU A 193 -26.26 -13.53 3.08
C LEU A 193 -24.81 -13.06 3.00
N ARG A 194 -24.28 -12.48 4.08
CA ARG A 194 -22.88 -12.04 4.16
C ARG A 194 -21.91 -13.20 3.94
N ASN A 195 -22.11 -14.34 4.61
CA ASN A 195 -21.21 -15.48 4.45
C ASN A 195 -21.22 -16.05 3.02
N THR A 196 -22.38 -16.04 2.37
CA THR A 196 -22.51 -16.45 0.95
C THR A 196 -21.75 -15.50 0.04
N TYR A 197 -21.86 -14.20 0.30
CA TYR A 197 -21.15 -13.17 -0.45
C TYR A 197 -19.63 -13.18 -0.22
N ASP A 198 -19.19 -13.33 1.03
CA ASP A 198 -17.78 -13.47 1.38
C ASP A 198 -17.16 -14.72 0.72
N GLU A 199 -17.87 -15.84 0.70
CA GLU A 199 -17.41 -17.05 0.01
C GLU A 199 -17.31 -16.86 -1.51
N PHE A 200 -18.25 -16.11 -2.10
CA PHE A 200 -18.16 -15.71 -3.50
C PHE A 200 -16.87 -14.90 -3.77
N LEU A 201 -16.59 -13.88 -2.96
CA LEU A 201 -15.37 -13.06 -3.09
C LEU A 201 -14.10 -13.90 -2.93
N ARG A 202 -14.10 -14.84 -1.98
CA ARG A 202 -12.99 -15.77 -1.78
C ARG A 202 -12.76 -16.66 -3.00
N ASN A 203 -13.80 -17.30 -3.52
CA ASN A 203 -13.71 -18.12 -4.72
C ASN A 203 -13.21 -17.31 -5.92
N TYR A 204 -13.66 -16.06 -6.04
CA TYR A 204 -13.20 -15.17 -7.08
C TYR A 204 -11.70 -14.86 -6.95
N MET A 205 -11.21 -14.51 -5.77
CA MET A 205 -9.77 -14.33 -5.51
C MET A 205 -8.97 -15.60 -5.84
N VAL A 206 -9.44 -16.77 -5.41
CA VAL A 206 -8.77 -18.05 -5.71
C VAL A 206 -8.67 -18.30 -7.22
N PHE A 207 -9.69 -17.95 -8.01
CA PHE A 207 -9.64 -18.07 -9.46
C PHE A 207 -8.52 -17.24 -10.10
N HIS A 208 -8.32 -16.00 -9.61
CA HIS A 208 -7.36 -15.08 -10.20
C HIS A 208 -5.93 -15.23 -9.64
N LEU A 209 -5.79 -15.79 -8.43
CA LEU A 209 -4.51 -15.87 -7.71
C LEU A 209 -3.88 -17.26 -7.70
N MET A 210 -4.59 -18.31 -8.11
CA MET A 210 -4.04 -19.68 -8.23
C MET A 210 -3.93 -20.08 -9.69
N SER A 211 -2.81 -20.69 -10.07
CA SER A 211 -2.59 -21.27 -11.41
C SER A 211 -3.65 -22.31 -11.77
N GLU A 212 -3.92 -23.23 -10.84
CA GLU A 212 -4.95 -24.27 -10.96
C GLU A 212 -6.37 -23.77 -10.66
N LYS A 213 -6.55 -22.45 -10.48
CA LYS A 213 -7.84 -21.81 -10.15
C LYS A 213 -8.56 -22.47 -8.98
N SER A 214 -7.80 -23.12 -8.09
CA SER A 214 -8.33 -23.80 -6.92
C SER A 214 -7.30 -23.83 -5.81
N LEU A 215 -7.76 -23.76 -4.57
CA LEU A 215 -6.94 -23.90 -3.38
C LEU A 215 -7.24 -25.27 -2.77
N PRO A 216 -6.24 -26.16 -2.58
CA PRO A 216 -6.49 -27.51 -2.09
C PRO A 216 -7.04 -27.50 -0.65
N GLY A 217 -7.78 -28.54 -0.29
CA GLY A 217 -8.15 -28.78 1.09
C GLY A 217 -6.94 -29.20 1.93
N ARG A 218 -6.95 -28.86 3.22
CA ARG A 218 -5.88 -29.16 4.20
C ARG A 218 -5.44 -30.63 4.21
N LYS A 219 -6.36 -31.56 3.96
CA LYS A 219 -6.08 -33.02 3.95
C LYS A 219 -5.36 -33.50 2.68
N GLU A 220 -5.45 -32.73 1.59
CA GLU A 220 -4.83 -33.03 0.30
C GLU A 220 -3.35 -32.66 0.30
N VAL A 221 -2.94 -31.71 1.16
CA VAL A 221 -1.54 -31.30 1.32
C VAL A 221 -0.87 -32.11 2.44
N LYS A 222 0.22 -32.80 2.11
CA LYS A 222 1.02 -33.60 3.05
C LYS A 222 2.32 -32.92 3.45
N GLU A 223 2.90 -32.13 2.55
CA GLU A 223 4.17 -31.45 2.74
C GLU A 223 3.93 -29.95 2.85
N TYR A 224 4.50 -29.35 3.88
CA TYR A 224 4.47 -27.92 4.13
C TYR A 224 5.69 -27.56 4.98
N MET A 225 6.13 -26.33 4.86
CA MET A 225 7.29 -25.79 5.58
C MET A 225 6.83 -25.13 6.86
N ASP A 226 7.58 -25.26 7.95
CA ASP A 226 7.40 -24.37 9.10
C ASP A 226 7.88 -22.95 8.77
N THR A 227 7.77 -22.03 9.73
CA THR A 227 8.16 -20.63 9.51
C THR A 227 9.64 -20.46 9.11
N GLU A 228 10.56 -21.18 9.75
CA GLU A 228 12.00 -21.06 9.48
C GLU A 228 12.34 -21.60 8.08
N ALA A 229 11.82 -22.77 7.75
CA ALA A 229 11.97 -23.38 6.43
C ALA A 229 11.31 -22.52 5.34
N THR A 230 10.18 -21.87 5.64
CA THR A 230 9.51 -20.93 4.72
C THR A 230 10.39 -19.72 4.45
N VAL A 231 10.97 -19.12 5.49
CA VAL A 231 11.91 -18.00 5.37
C VAL A 231 13.13 -18.39 4.54
N GLY A 232 13.72 -19.55 4.82
CA GLY A 232 14.87 -20.08 4.05
C GLY A 232 14.52 -20.37 2.59
N PHE A 233 13.33 -20.92 2.33
CA PHE A 233 12.82 -21.13 0.98
C PHE A 233 12.66 -19.81 0.23
N LEU A 234 11.99 -18.82 0.81
CA LEU A 234 11.80 -17.52 0.17
C LEU A 234 13.13 -16.77 -0.06
N ASP A 235 14.10 -16.90 0.85
CA ASP A 235 15.47 -16.42 0.64
C ASP A 235 16.08 -17.08 -0.61
N SER A 236 15.93 -18.40 -0.76
CA SER A 236 16.44 -19.11 -1.95
C SER A 236 15.75 -18.66 -3.24
N VAL A 237 14.44 -18.38 -3.21
CA VAL A 237 13.70 -17.83 -4.36
C VAL A 237 14.23 -16.45 -4.75
N ILE A 238 14.52 -15.59 -3.77
CA ILE A 238 15.04 -14.23 -4.03
C ILE A 238 16.50 -14.29 -4.50
N LEU A 239 17.34 -15.14 -3.91
CA LEU A 239 18.76 -15.24 -4.23
C LEU A 239 19.05 -16.08 -5.49
N GLY A 240 18.15 -16.98 -5.86
CA GLY A 240 18.30 -17.88 -7.02
C GLY A 240 18.17 -17.17 -8.37
N SER A 241 18.24 -17.92 -9.47
CA SER A 241 18.01 -17.38 -10.82
C SER A 241 16.71 -17.85 -11.47
N GLY A 242 15.95 -18.72 -10.78
CA GLY A 242 14.71 -19.28 -11.29
C GLY A 242 13.55 -18.28 -11.31
N ASP A 243 12.44 -18.72 -11.91
CA ASP A 243 11.23 -17.92 -11.99
C ASP A 243 10.45 -18.02 -10.68
N ALA A 244 10.48 -16.93 -9.91
CA ALA A 244 9.86 -16.86 -8.59
C ALA A 244 8.38 -17.25 -8.58
N LYS A 245 7.66 -17.05 -9.70
CA LYS A 245 6.25 -17.45 -9.78
C LYS A 245 6.10 -18.96 -9.88
N GLU A 246 6.92 -19.61 -10.69
CA GLU A 246 6.91 -21.07 -10.86
C GLU A 246 7.36 -21.78 -9.59
N GLU A 247 8.36 -21.24 -8.89
CA GLU A 247 8.90 -21.84 -7.66
C GLU A 247 7.87 -21.87 -6.52
N MET A 248 6.90 -20.95 -6.50
CA MET A 248 5.87 -20.85 -5.44
C MET A 248 4.70 -21.81 -5.63
N VAL A 249 4.52 -22.38 -6.82
CA VAL A 249 3.41 -23.29 -7.14
C VAL A 249 3.47 -24.53 -6.23
N ASP A 250 2.32 -24.91 -5.68
CA ASP A 250 2.17 -26.03 -4.74
C ASP A 250 3.11 -25.96 -3.52
N LYS A 251 3.49 -24.75 -3.10
CA LYS A 251 4.25 -24.53 -1.86
C LYS A 251 3.35 -24.02 -0.75
N PHE A 252 3.49 -24.62 0.42
CA PHE A 252 2.67 -24.36 1.58
C PHE A 252 3.53 -24.08 2.81
N SER A 253 3.04 -23.18 3.66
CA SER A 253 3.68 -22.78 4.91
C SER A 253 2.73 -23.00 6.07
N GLU A 254 3.18 -23.62 7.15
CA GLU A 254 2.52 -23.62 8.46
C GLU A 254 2.98 -22.40 9.24
N LEU A 255 2.01 -21.56 9.63
CA LEU A 255 2.24 -20.37 10.42
C LEU A 255 2.29 -20.69 11.92
N TYR A 256 2.70 -19.72 12.74
CA TYR A 256 2.77 -19.88 14.21
C TYR A 256 1.42 -20.23 14.87
N ASN A 257 0.31 -19.92 14.21
CA ASN A 257 -1.03 -20.23 14.67
C ASN A 257 -1.54 -21.61 14.18
N HIS A 258 -0.67 -22.41 13.54
CA HIS A 258 -0.96 -23.73 12.93
C HIS A 258 -1.88 -23.70 11.71
N ASP A 259 -2.24 -22.52 11.20
CA ASP A 259 -2.87 -22.43 9.89
C ASP A 259 -1.84 -22.75 8.81
N ILE A 260 -2.26 -23.52 7.81
CA ILE A 260 -1.46 -23.78 6.62
C ILE A 260 -1.94 -22.87 5.50
N VAL A 261 -1.02 -22.14 4.87
CA VAL A 261 -1.31 -21.16 3.83
C VAL A 261 -0.59 -21.49 2.52
N SER A 262 -1.18 -21.09 1.40
CA SER A 262 -0.56 -21.20 0.06
C SER A 262 0.42 -20.05 -0.18
N LEU A 263 1.69 -20.36 -0.45
CA LEU A 263 2.69 -19.37 -0.83
C LEU A 263 2.47 -18.84 -2.25
N GLU A 264 1.92 -19.65 -3.16
CA GLU A 264 1.52 -19.20 -4.50
C GLU A 264 0.50 -18.06 -4.42
N LEU A 265 -0.55 -18.24 -3.62
CA LEU A 265 -1.60 -17.23 -3.46
C LEU A 265 -1.00 -15.94 -2.89
N LEU A 266 -0.20 -16.06 -1.83
CA LEU A 266 0.43 -14.93 -1.15
C LEU A 266 1.42 -14.18 -2.05
N PHE A 267 2.22 -14.91 -2.82
CA PHE A 267 3.12 -14.33 -3.81
C PHE A 267 2.34 -13.55 -4.87
N ASN A 268 1.24 -14.11 -5.39
CA ASN A 268 0.43 -13.42 -6.40
C ASN A 268 -0.29 -12.19 -5.81
N VAL A 269 -0.65 -12.20 -4.52
CA VAL A 269 -1.14 -11.00 -3.82
C VAL A 269 -0.07 -9.91 -3.79
N ALA A 270 1.14 -10.24 -3.32
CA ALA A 270 2.27 -9.32 -3.27
C ALA A 270 2.64 -8.78 -4.66
N LEU A 271 2.61 -9.65 -5.67
CA LEU A 271 2.87 -9.29 -7.07
C LEU A 271 1.89 -8.24 -7.58
N HIS A 272 0.60 -8.39 -7.28
CA HIS A 272 -0.40 -7.40 -7.65
C HIS A 272 -0.21 -6.07 -6.93
N GLN A 273 0.08 -6.09 -5.62
CA GLN A 273 0.34 -4.86 -4.85
C GLN A 273 1.50 -4.07 -5.45
N VAL A 274 2.66 -4.71 -5.62
CA VAL A 274 3.86 -4.07 -6.16
C VAL A 274 3.63 -3.60 -7.60
N ARG A 275 2.93 -4.38 -8.42
CA ARG A 275 2.62 -4.01 -9.80
C ARG A 275 1.71 -2.79 -9.87
N ASN A 276 0.66 -2.72 -9.06
CA ASN A 276 -0.27 -1.59 -9.02
C ASN A 276 0.45 -0.31 -8.57
N GLU A 277 1.22 -0.42 -7.48
CA GLU A 277 1.97 0.69 -6.92
C GLU A 277 3.04 1.22 -7.89
N PHE A 278 3.92 0.35 -8.40
CA PHE A 278 5.00 0.79 -9.28
C PHE A 278 4.49 1.27 -10.64
N SER A 279 3.38 0.73 -11.15
CA SER A 279 2.76 1.26 -12.37
C SER A 279 2.29 2.71 -12.17
N ALA A 280 1.67 3.01 -11.02
CA ALA A 280 1.24 4.36 -10.69
C ALA A 280 2.43 5.31 -10.46
N LEU A 281 3.46 4.87 -9.73
CA LEU A 281 4.65 5.68 -9.45
C LEU A 281 5.45 5.99 -10.72
N GLU A 282 5.68 5.00 -11.58
CA GLU A 282 6.39 5.21 -12.86
C GLU A 282 5.66 6.19 -13.77
N ALA A 283 4.32 6.23 -13.72
CA ALA A 283 3.54 7.20 -14.49
C ALA A 283 3.52 8.60 -13.86
N LEU A 284 3.36 8.70 -12.54
CA LEU A 284 3.23 9.98 -11.84
C LEU A 284 4.55 10.73 -11.66
N CYS A 285 5.69 10.02 -11.70
CA CYS A 285 6.99 10.58 -11.34
C CYS A 285 8.00 10.59 -12.50
N PRO A 286 7.72 11.26 -13.64
CA PRO A 286 8.68 11.35 -14.76
C PRO A 286 10.02 12.02 -14.39
N GLN A 287 10.02 12.88 -13.38
CA GLN A 287 11.22 13.48 -12.77
C GLN A 287 12.09 12.48 -11.99
N GLY A 288 11.55 11.29 -11.73
CA GLY A 288 12.16 10.25 -10.93
C GLY A 288 11.68 10.26 -9.47
N TYR A 289 11.88 9.14 -8.77
CA TYR A 289 11.44 9.00 -7.39
C TYR A 289 12.37 8.17 -6.50
N VAL A 290 12.36 8.54 -5.22
CA VAL A 290 12.97 7.82 -4.09
C VAL A 290 11.86 7.10 -3.36
N TYR A 291 11.80 5.79 -3.53
CA TYR A 291 10.82 4.94 -2.88
C TYR A 291 11.30 4.56 -1.49
N THR A 292 10.48 4.80 -0.47
CA THR A 292 10.76 4.34 0.89
C THR A 292 9.79 3.23 1.27
N TYR A 293 10.26 2.21 1.97
CA TYR A 293 9.41 1.11 2.45
C TYR A 293 9.65 0.85 3.94
N ASP A 294 8.56 0.76 4.69
CA ASP A 294 8.56 0.33 6.08
C ASP A 294 7.97 -1.09 6.15
N PRO A 295 8.54 -2.02 6.94
CA PRO A 295 7.92 -3.33 7.16
C PRO A 295 6.52 -3.22 7.80
N ALA A 296 5.62 -4.12 7.39
CA ALA A 296 4.21 -4.13 7.83
C ALA A 296 4.00 -4.74 9.23
N SER A 297 4.61 -4.16 10.28
CA SER A 297 4.73 -4.81 11.59
C SER A 297 3.41 -5.16 12.30
N ILE A 298 2.38 -4.31 12.23
CA ILE A 298 1.07 -4.58 12.88
C ILE A 298 0.26 -5.62 12.08
N PHE A 299 0.34 -5.55 10.75
CA PHE A 299 -0.38 -6.45 9.85
C PHE A 299 0.24 -7.83 9.74
N ALA A 300 1.41 -8.05 10.33
CA ALA A 300 2.13 -9.30 10.26
C ALA A 300 1.80 -10.27 11.41
N SER A 301 0.79 -9.98 12.25
CA SER A 301 0.61 -10.67 13.54
C SER A 301 0.52 -12.20 13.43
N GLN A 302 -0.19 -12.72 12.41
CA GLN A 302 -0.35 -14.16 12.21
C GLN A 302 0.75 -14.80 11.34
N ILE A 303 1.41 -14.02 10.47
CA ILE A 303 2.31 -14.54 9.42
C ILE A 303 3.80 -14.26 9.68
N GLY A 304 4.11 -13.22 10.44
CA GLY A 304 5.47 -12.72 10.65
C GLY A 304 5.94 -11.75 9.56
N ALA A 305 6.66 -10.69 9.97
CA ALA A 305 7.11 -9.63 9.07
C ALA A 305 8.16 -10.14 8.06
N GLU A 306 8.96 -11.13 8.45
CA GLU A 306 10.00 -11.72 7.60
C GLU A 306 9.42 -12.38 6.35
N ILE A 307 8.33 -13.13 6.49
CA ILE A 307 7.63 -13.76 5.35
C ILE A 307 7.02 -12.70 4.43
N LEU A 308 6.33 -11.69 4.98
CA LEU A 308 5.73 -10.61 4.18
C LEU A 308 6.78 -9.82 3.39
N ASN A 309 7.89 -9.45 4.04
CA ASN A 309 8.98 -8.74 3.39
C ASN A 309 9.57 -9.56 2.23
N ARG A 310 9.76 -10.86 2.43
CA ARG A 310 10.31 -11.75 1.39
C ARG A 310 9.34 -11.99 0.24
N LEU A 311 8.04 -12.11 0.51
CA LEU A 311 7.01 -12.17 -0.53
C LEU A 311 7.03 -10.89 -1.39
N MET A 312 7.12 -9.72 -0.75
CA MET A 312 7.25 -8.44 -1.44
C MET A 312 8.53 -8.40 -2.29
N LEU A 313 9.69 -8.79 -1.74
CA LEU A 313 10.96 -8.78 -2.48
C LEU A 313 11.00 -9.82 -3.62
N ALA A 314 10.38 -10.99 -3.44
CA ALA A 314 10.22 -11.97 -4.51
C ALA A 314 9.35 -11.42 -5.64
N ALA A 315 8.26 -10.71 -5.31
CA ALA A 315 7.42 -10.02 -6.28
C ALA A 315 8.18 -8.89 -7.00
N VAL A 316 8.95 -8.07 -6.27
CA VAL A 316 9.82 -7.03 -6.85
C VAL A 316 10.84 -7.65 -7.80
N LYS A 317 11.50 -8.74 -7.41
CA LYS A 317 12.44 -9.47 -8.25
C LYS A 317 11.79 -9.97 -9.54
N TYR A 318 10.62 -10.58 -9.42
CA TYR A 318 9.88 -11.07 -10.58
C TYR A 318 9.54 -9.92 -11.54
N LEU A 319 9.02 -8.81 -11.03
CA LEU A 319 8.70 -7.63 -11.85
C LEU A 319 9.95 -6.98 -12.46
N SER A 320 11.01 -6.80 -11.68
CA SER A 320 12.28 -6.22 -12.15
C SER A 320 12.96 -7.10 -13.20
N GLY A 321 12.71 -8.42 -13.17
CA GLY A 321 13.20 -9.36 -14.17
C GLY A 321 12.47 -9.26 -15.52
N LYS A 322 11.27 -8.68 -15.56
CA LYS A 322 10.43 -8.56 -16.76
C LYS A 322 10.24 -7.10 -17.22
N ASN A 323 10.63 -6.12 -16.42
CA ASN A 323 10.43 -4.69 -16.65
C ASN A 323 11.69 -3.88 -16.37
N GLN A 324 11.69 -2.61 -16.79
CA GLN A 324 12.69 -1.62 -16.42
C GLN A 324 11.99 -0.48 -15.68
N PHE A 325 12.46 -0.16 -14.48
CA PHE A 325 11.97 0.96 -13.69
C PHE A 325 12.72 2.21 -14.15
N GLN A 326 12.10 2.97 -15.05
CA GLN A 326 12.75 4.10 -15.73
C GLN A 326 12.95 5.27 -14.78
N ASN A 327 12.01 5.45 -13.86
CA ASN A 327 11.91 6.62 -13.01
C ASN A 327 12.38 6.37 -11.58
N MET A 328 12.37 5.11 -11.11
CA MET A 328 12.94 4.77 -9.82
C MET A 328 14.44 5.14 -9.76
N ARG A 329 14.85 5.85 -8.70
CA ARG A 329 16.25 6.23 -8.44
C ARG A 329 16.82 5.49 -7.26
N ILE A 330 16.06 5.46 -6.17
CA ILE A 330 16.49 4.87 -4.91
C ILE A 330 15.34 4.07 -4.29
N VAL A 331 15.70 2.94 -3.69
CA VAL A 331 14.85 2.20 -2.75
C VAL A 331 15.50 2.25 -1.36
N GLY A 332 14.84 2.94 -0.43
CA GLY A 332 15.23 3.02 0.97
C GLY A 332 14.35 2.12 1.83
N LEU A 333 14.89 1.03 2.38
CA LEU A 333 14.14 0.14 3.27
C LEU A 333 14.56 0.32 4.73
N ASN A 334 13.60 0.20 5.63
CA ASN A 334 13.87 0.06 7.05
C ASN A 334 14.22 -1.40 7.38
N ASP A 335 15.28 -1.62 8.16
CA ASP A 335 15.84 -2.93 8.50
C ASP A 335 15.64 -3.31 9.98
N TYR A 336 14.87 -2.53 10.73
CA TYR A 336 14.66 -2.75 12.16
C TYR A 336 13.95 -4.09 12.47
N ALA A 337 13.02 -4.51 11.60
CA ALA A 337 12.27 -5.76 11.75
C ALA A 337 12.91 -6.93 10.99
N ASP A 338 13.84 -6.64 10.08
CA ASP A 338 14.51 -7.65 9.24
C ASP A 338 15.88 -7.12 8.79
N ARG A 339 16.94 -7.54 9.49
CA ARG A 339 18.31 -7.09 9.21
C ARG A 339 18.84 -7.55 7.85
N GLY A 340 18.25 -8.61 7.27
CA GLY A 340 18.65 -9.17 5.98
C GLY A 340 18.04 -8.45 4.78
N ILE A 341 17.01 -7.63 4.99
CA ILE A 341 16.16 -7.10 3.93
C ILE A 341 16.92 -6.27 2.90
N ILE A 342 17.92 -5.47 3.32
CA ILE A 342 18.71 -4.63 2.41
C ILE A 342 19.53 -5.47 1.44
N ARG A 343 20.11 -6.58 1.92
CA ARG A 343 20.87 -7.51 1.07
C ARG A 343 19.96 -8.17 0.04
N LEU A 344 18.79 -8.64 0.48
CA LEU A 344 17.82 -9.29 -0.39
C LEU A 344 17.27 -8.31 -1.44
N ALA A 345 16.98 -7.07 -1.06
CA ALA A 345 16.51 -6.02 -1.97
C ALA A 345 17.54 -5.68 -3.05
N LYS A 346 18.84 -5.67 -2.72
CA LYS A 346 19.91 -5.49 -3.71
C LYS A 346 19.88 -6.57 -4.80
N VAL A 347 19.63 -7.83 -4.41
CA VAL A 347 19.52 -8.93 -5.37
C VAL A 347 18.21 -8.85 -6.16
N ALA A 348 17.09 -8.55 -5.50
CA ALA A 348 15.79 -8.39 -6.16
C ALA A 348 15.80 -7.27 -7.24
N LEU A 349 16.65 -6.25 -7.08
CA LEU A 349 16.79 -5.13 -8.01
C LEU A 349 18.08 -5.17 -8.82
N GLU A 350 18.83 -6.28 -8.84
CA GLU A 350 20.15 -6.35 -9.49
C GLU A 350 20.10 -6.02 -10.99
N LYS A 351 18.97 -6.31 -11.65
CA LYS A 351 18.73 -6.01 -13.07
C LYS A 351 18.39 -4.54 -13.33
N GLN A 352 18.16 -3.76 -12.29
CA GLN A 352 17.84 -2.33 -12.34
C GLN A 352 19.11 -1.52 -12.02
N THR A 353 20.06 -1.51 -12.94
CA THR A 353 21.42 -0.96 -12.74
C THR A 353 21.48 0.52 -12.34
N LYS A 354 20.40 1.27 -12.57
CA LYS A 354 20.26 2.70 -12.19
C LYS A 354 19.64 2.91 -10.82
N VAL A 355 19.10 1.86 -10.19
CA VAL A 355 18.40 1.94 -8.90
C VAL A 355 19.36 1.62 -7.77
N ARG A 356 19.53 2.56 -6.83
CA ARG A 356 20.35 2.34 -5.64
C ARG A 356 19.50 1.82 -4.49
N VAL A 357 19.98 0.78 -3.82
CA VAL A 357 19.33 0.23 -2.60
C VAL A 357 20.12 0.64 -1.37
N VAL A 358 19.44 1.31 -0.44
CA VAL A 358 20.03 1.88 0.79
C VAL A 358 19.16 1.60 2.02
N SER A 359 19.73 1.76 3.21
CA SER A 359 18.89 1.84 4.40
C SER A 359 18.12 3.16 4.39
N LYS A 360 16.85 3.12 4.82
CA LYS A 360 16.02 4.33 4.90
C LYS A 360 16.68 5.37 5.80
N THR A 361 17.31 4.97 6.90
CA THR A 361 18.03 5.87 7.81
C THR A 361 19.12 6.70 7.12
N ALA A 362 19.76 6.17 6.07
CA ALA A 362 20.76 6.91 5.30
C ALA A 362 20.15 8.09 4.52
N LEU A 363 18.89 7.99 4.10
CA LEU A 363 18.16 9.07 3.41
C LEU A 363 17.72 10.19 4.37
N PHE A 364 17.73 9.92 5.68
CA PHE A 364 17.27 10.84 6.73
C PHE A 364 18.41 11.15 7.72
N SER A 365 19.60 11.44 7.18
CA SER A 365 20.85 11.58 7.94
C SER A 365 21.14 13.00 8.45
N ARG A 366 20.37 14.02 8.04
CA ARG A 366 20.55 15.41 8.47
C ARG A 366 20.25 15.62 9.96
N VAL A 367 20.59 16.81 10.45
CA VAL A 367 20.19 17.30 11.79
C VAL A 367 18.69 17.05 11.99
N ASP A 368 18.35 16.45 13.13
CA ASP A 368 17.01 16.03 13.54
C ASP A 368 16.37 14.88 12.74
N GLY A 369 17.13 14.20 11.86
CA GLY A 369 16.66 13.06 11.08
C GLY A 369 15.78 13.47 9.88
N LYS A 370 16.09 14.60 9.25
CA LYS A 370 15.38 15.12 8.08
C LYS A 370 15.91 14.51 6.79
N TYR A 371 15.06 14.43 5.77
CA TYR A 371 15.42 13.94 4.44
C TYR A 371 16.50 14.82 3.81
N ASP A 372 17.55 14.19 3.29
CA ASP A 372 18.67 14.84 2.61
C ASP A 372 19.14 14.03 1.41
N THR A 373 19.40 14.75 0.31
CA THR A 373 19.90 14.19 -0.95
C THR A 373 21.41 14.42 -1.14
N GLY A 374 22.09 15.04 -0.17
CA GLY A 374 23.52 15.39 -0.27
C GLY A 374 24.44 14.21 -0.65
N ASP A 375 24.22 13.04 -0.05
CA ASP A 375 25.01 11.82 -0.32
C ASP A 375 24.50 11.00 -1.53
N PHE A 376 23.43 11.48 -2.16
CA PHE A 376 22.68 10.78 -3.21
C PHE A 376 22.35 11.72 -4.37
N PRO A 377 23.31 12.04 -5.25
CA PRO A 377 23.08 12.91 -6.41
C PRO A 377 21.91 12.45 -7.29
N GLU A 378 21.70 11.14 -7.42
CA GLU A 378 20.59 10.53 -8.15
C GLU A 378 19.20 10.83 -7.55
N ALA A 379 19.12 11.27 -6.29
CA ALA A 379 17.88 11.68 -5.64
C ALA A 379 17.53 13.16 -5.85
N GLN A 380 18.45 13.97 -6.36
CA GLN A 380 18.20 15.40 -6.59
C GLN A 380 17.10 15.58 -7.64
N GLY A 381 16.17 16.49 -7.36
CA GLY A 381 14.97 16.71 -8.18
C GLY A 381 13.98 15.55 -8.24
N SER A 382 14.19 14.46 -7.50
CA SER A 382 13.24 13.35 -7.44
C SER A 382 12.14 13.59 -6.40
N ALA A 383 11.00 12.94 -6.61
CA ALA A 383 9.94 12.87 -5.61
C ALA A 383 10.30 11.85 -4.51
N LEU A 384 10.13 12.22 -3.25
CA LEU A 384 10.15 11.31 -2.12
C LEU A 384 8.78 10.64 -2.01
N VAL A 385 8.75 9.31 -2.13
CA VAL A 385 7.53 8.53 -1.94
C VAL A 385 7.44 8.11 -0.48
N ILE A 386 6.38 8.56 0.17
CA ILE A 386 5.97 8.06 1.48
C ILE A 386 5.09 6.83 1.22
N HIS A 387 5.63 5.64 1.52
CA HIS A 387 4.84 4.42 1.50
C HIS A 387 4.03 4.31 2.79
N ASN A 388 2.73 4.52 2.68
CA ASN A 388 1.83 4.34 3.80
C ASN A 388 1.38 2.89 3.86
N ASN A 389 1.88 2.15 4.86
CA ASN A 389 1.35 0.83 5.23
C ASN A 389 -0.04 1.00 5.88
N SER A 390 -1.08 1.13 5.07
CA SER A 390 -2.42 1.43 5.55
C SER A 390 -3.26 0.16 5.67
N ASP A 391 -3.97 -0.01 6.79
CA ASP A 391 -5.24 -0.78 6.86
C ASP A 391 -6.46 0.13 6.69
N GLY A 392 -6.14 1.38 6.38
CA GLY A 392 -6.89 2.60 6.50
C GLY A 392 -7.79 2.94 5.34
N PHE A 393 -7.61 2.29 4.19
CA PHE A 393 -8.29 2.60 2.93
C PHE A 393 -8.28 4.11 2.63
N GLY A 394 -7.20 4.82 2.98
CA GLY A 394 -7.11 6.28 2.89
C GLY A 394 -7.99 7.07 3.87
N GLN A 395 -9.06 6.48 4.41
CA GLN A 395 -10.00 7.13 5.34
C GLN A 395 -9.36 7.53 6.67
N ASN A 396 -8.44 6.71 7.19
CA ASN A 396 -7.75 7.01 8.44
C ASN A 396 -6.87 8.27 8.31
N ILE A 397 -6.38 8.57 7.11
CA ILE A 397 -5.65 9.82 6.82
C ILE A 397 -6.59 11.03 7.04
N GLU A 398 -7.87 10.89 6.69
CA GLU A 398 -8.92 11.90 6.93
C GLU A 398 -9.30 12.01 8.42
N THR A 399 -9.36 10.90 9.17
CA THR A 399 -10.06 10.88 10.47
C THR A 399 -9.16 10.69 11.71
N GLU A 400 -8.04 9.97 11.63
CA GLU A 400 -7.32 9.51 12.84
C GLU A 400 -6.41 10.55 13.48
N GLY A 401 -6.30 10.57 14.81
CA GLY A 401 -5.40 11.50 15.48
C GLY A 401 -3.91 11.35 15.08
N PRO A 402 -3.07 12.35 15.36
CA PRO A 402 -1.66 12.36 14.96
C PRO A 402 -0.78 11.30 15.63
N PHE A 403 -1.31 10.55 16.60
CA PHE A 403 -0.59 9.59 17.42
C PHE A 403 -1.27 8.22 17.33
N GLY A 404 -0.48 7.15 17.16
CA GLY A 404 -0.96 5.76 17.21
C GLY A 404 -0.79 4.98 15.92
N SER A 405 -0.95 5.62 14.76
CA SER A 405 -0.85 4.97 13.44
C SER A 405 -0.03 5.81 12.45
N LEU A 406 0.47 5.15 11.39
CA LEU A 406 1.12 5.83 10.27
C LEU A 406 0.13 6.74 9.52
N ASP A 407 -1.09 6.24 9.29
CA ASP A 407 -2.19 6.98 8.68
C ASP A 407 -2.48 8.30 9.41
N GLY A 408 -2.64 8.22 10.73
CA GLY A 408 -2.95 9.37 11.57
C GLY A 408 -1.81 10.40 11.59
N ALA A 409 -0.56 9.92 11.67
CA ALA A 409 0.63 10.77 11.62
C ALA A 409 0.78 11.51 10.29
N ILE A 410 0.63 10.79 9.16
CA ILE A 410 0.66 11.39 7.81
C ILE A 410 -0.52 12.33 7.64
N GLY A 411 -1.74 11.85 7.84
CA GLY A 411 -2.96 12.60 7.58
C GLY A 411 -3.11 13.86 8.42
N SER A 412 -2.54 13.90 9.64
CA SER A 412 -2.61 15.10 10.50
C SER A 412 -1.67 16.21 10.04
N LYS A 413 -0.68 15.89 9.20
CA LYS A 413 0.47 16.73 8.85
C LYS A 413 0.65 16.88 7.33
N CYS A 414 -0.32 16.46 6.54
CA CYS A 414 -0.23 16.37 5.09
C CYS A 414 -1.54 16.78 4.41
N SER A 415 -1.45 17.32 3.18
CA SER A 415 -2.62 17.60 2.33
C SER A 415 -3.36 16.35 1.83
N ALA A 416 -2.82 15.16 2.08
CA ALA A 416 -3.41 13.89 1.68
C ALA A 416 -4.85 13.68 2.18
N ALA A 417 -5.20 14.23 3.35
CA ALA A 417 -6.56 14.12 3.90
C ALA A 417 -7.62 14.76 3.00
N GLY A 418 -7.32 15.93 2.41
CA GLY A 418 -8.21 16.52 1.40
C GLY A 418 -8.15 15.76 0.08
N SER A 419 -6.99 15.19 -0.25
CA SER A 419 -6.81 14.45 -1.51
C SER A 419 -7.64 13.15 -1.54
N LEU A 420 -7.77 12.48 -0.39
CA LEU A 420 -8.47 11.21 -0.22
C LEU A 420 -9.86 11.38 0.42
N GLU A 421 -10.41 12.60 0.49
CA GLU A 421 -11.74 12.82 1.08
C GLU A 421 -12.79 11.98 0.33
N ARG A 422 -13.48 11.07 1.03
CA ARG A 422 -14.40 10.10 0.38
C ARG A 422 -15.55 10.72 -0.41
N ASN A 423 -15.92 11.95 -0.06
CA ASN A 423 -17.07 12.65 -0.64
C ASN A 423 -16.68 13.58 -1.80
N ARG A 424 -15.38 13.71 -2.12
CA ARG A 424 -14.98 14.55 -3.25
C ARG A 424 -15.52 13.99 -4.57
N PRO A 425 -16.01 14.85 -5.49
CA PRO A 425 -16.61 14.39 -6.76
C PRO A 425 -15.61 13.64 -7.65
N ASP A 426 -14.37 14.12 -7.71
CA ASP A 426 -13.29 13.68 -8.60
C ASP A 426 -12.42 12.55 -8.02
N LEU A 427 -12.85 11.90 -6.92
CA LEU A 427 -12.09 10.83 -6.25
C LEU A 427 -11.74 9.66 -7.19
N LEU A 428 -12.65 9.37 -8.12
CA LEU A 428 -12.62 8.19 -9.00
C LEU A 428 -12.38 8.55 -10.46
N ASP A 429 -11.92 9.77 -10.74
CA ASP A 429 -11.67 10.26 -12.10
C ASP A 429 -10.49 9.52 -12.76
N PHE A 430 -9.53 9.03 -11.96
CA PHE A 430 -8.30 8.41 -12.44
C PHE A 430 -8.14 6.98 -11.90
N VAL A 431 -8.98 6.05 -12.37
CA VAL A 431 -8.93 4.60 -12.04
C VAL A 431 -8.43 3.80 -13.25
N PHE A 432 -7.44 2.93 -13.08
CA PHE A 432 -6.85 2.13 -14.18
C PHE A 432 -6.25 0.78 -13.77
#